data_AF-A0A8H4XTD7-F1
#
_entry.id   AF-A0A8H4XTD7-F1
#
_cell.length_a   1.000
_cell.length_b   1.000
_cell.length_c   1.000
_cell.angle_alpha   90.00
_cell.angle_beta   90.00
_cell.angle_gamma   90.00
#
_symmetry.space_group_name_H-M   'P 1'
#
loop_
_entity.id
_entity.type
_entity.pdbx_description
1 polymer ?
#
loop_
_entity_poly.entity_id
_entity_poly.type
_entity_poly.pdbx_seq_one_letter_code
_entity_poly.pdbx_strand_id
1 'polypeptide(L)'
;MDYGRPLERMAVLNEELVNSIAPAEDVEDKITQKRNSISKKRVQIEGKKAELAEELVEMAQTSHWKIASRAASIVVSMGLRFDHIASEKLIDLVTKGSIDTHPGLRGMYSQALIALFTMIDVRAICNHSYENYILGEQTFPARIQVATKRYEKGWTEEYLASFAKPSAEYYIDHDFPGWLVWSSKMPAYKANIKKDIEYDDVEWTIRKHMGQLLDRQWFRSFFAYLKQEPRDASADKFRMACAMMLLYTFELMI
;
A
#
# COMPACT_ATOMS: atom_id res chain seq x y z
N MET A 1 15.96 1.15 11.38
CA MET A 1 17.04 1.43 10.41
C MET A 1 16.51 2.45 9.45
N ASP A 2 17.00 3.69 9.50
CA ASP A 2 16.52 4.83 8.69
C ASP A 2 17.20 4.94 7.31
N TYR A 3 17.83 3.87 6.84
CA TYR A 3 18.51 3.86 5.55
C TYR A 3 17.51 4.03 4.41
N GLY A 4 17.70 5.08 3.61
CA GLY A 4 16.89 5.33 2.43
C GLY A 4 15.63 6.15 2.66
N ARG A 5 15.34 6.61 3.90
CA ARG A 5 14.19 7.50 4.18
C ARG A 5 14.17 8.67 3.19
N PRO A 6 13.02 8.95 2.55
CA PRO A 6 12.89 10.13 1.72
C PRO A 6 13.12 11.37 2.60
N LEU A 7 14.09 12.21 2.24
CA LEU A 7 14.21 13.56 2.80
C LEU A 7 12.93 14.32 2.47
N GLU A 8 12.41 15.12 3.41
CA GLU A 8 11.16 15.89 3.29
C GLU A 8 10.98 16.46 1.86
N ARG A 9 10.11 15.81 1.07
CA ARG A 9 10.05 16.03 -0.38
C ARG A 9 9.14 17.19 -0.74
N MET A 10 8.03 17.30 -0.02
CA MET A 10 7.01 18.32 -0.23
C MET A 10 6.61 18.86 1.14
N ALA A 11 6.46 20.17 1.21
CA ALA A 11 5.82 20.85 2.31
C ALA A 11 4.51 21.41 1.77
N VAL A 12 3.40 21.09 2.44
CA VAL A 12 2.12 21.76 2.19
C VAL A 12 2.20 23.10 2.90
N LEU A 13 2.28 24.17 2.12
CA LEU A 13 2.46 25.52 2.64
C LEU A 13 1.14 26.27 2.64
N ASN A 14 0.92 27.07 3.69
CA ASN A 14 -0.09 28.11 3.63
C ASN A 14 0.54 29.32 2.92
N GLU A 15 0.23 29.49 1.64
CA GLU A 15 0.79 30.55 0.80
C GLU A 15 0.50 31.95 1.36
N GLU A 16 -0.66 32.19 1.97
CA GLU A 16 -0.96 33.50 2.60
C GLU A 16 0.00 33.82 3.74
N LEU A 17 0.31 32.82 4.57
CA LEU A 17 1.23 32.98 5.68
C LEU A 17 2.67 33.13 5.21
N VAL A 18 3.08 32.36 4.19
CA VAL A 18 4.42 32.49 3.59
C VAL A 18 4.59 33.86 2.92
N ASN A 19 3.58 34.34 2.21
CA ASN A 19 3.60 35.65 1.55
C ASN A 19 3.59 36.80 2.57
N SER A 20 3.02 36.62 3.77
CA SER A 20 3.02 37.64 4.82
C SER A 20 4.42 37.99 5.37
N ILE A 21 5.38 37.07 5.23
CA ILE A 21 6.78 37.25 5.65
C ILE A 21 7.73 37.48 4.47
N ALA A 22 7.20 37.62 3.26
CA ALA A 22 8.00 37.84 2.07
C ALA A 22 8.75 39.19 2.16
N PRO A 23 10.02 39.25 1.74
CA PRO A 23 10.76 40.50 1.68
C PRO A 23 10.12 41.46 0.66
N ALA A 24 10.35 42.76 0.83
CA ALA A 24 9.87 43.77 -0.13
C ALA A 24 10.58 43.69 -1.50
N GLU A 25 11.75 43.07 -1.55
CA GLU A 25 12.49 42.80 -2.80
C GLU A 25 11.92 41.58 -3.52
N ASP A 26 11.88 41.61 -4.85
CA ASP A 26 11.57 40.43 -5.64
C ASP A 26 12.70 39.40 -5.53
N VAL A 27 12.38 38.25 -4.95
CA VAL A 27 13.30 37.13 -4.71
C VAL A 27 12.88 35.85 -5.46
N GLU A 28 11.91 35.93 -6.37
CA GLU A 28 11.32 34.75 -7.02
C GLU A 28 12.36 33.95 -7.82
N ASP A 29 13.29 34.65 -8.48
CA ASP A 29 14.40 34.03 -9.21
C ASP A 29 15.34 33.25 -8.28
N LYS A 30 15.64 33.80 -7.09
CA LYS A 30 16.50 33.14 -6.09
C LYS A 30 15.81 31.88 -5.54
N ILE A 31 14.51 31.97 -5.25
CA ILE A 31 13.68 30.85 -4.80
C ILE A 31 13.68 29.75 -5.86
N THR A 32 13.40 30.10 -7.12
CA THR A 32 13.35 29.18 -8.25
C THR A 32 14.70 28.52 -8.49
N GLN A 33 15.81 29.28 -8.46
CA GLN A 33 17.15 28.74 -8.60
C GLN A 33 17.48 27.73 -7.47
N LYS A 34 17.10 28.03 -6.23
CA LYS A 34 17.30 27.13 -5.08
C LYS A 34 16.47 25.86 -5.22
N ARG A 35 15.18 25.98 -5.59
CA ARG A 35 14.27 24.85 -5.82
C ARG A 35 14.83 23.92 -6.90
N ASN A 36 15.32 24.48 -8.01
CA ASN A 36 15.95 23.73 -9.09
C ASN A 36 17.24 23.01 -8.66
N SER A 37 18.08 23.66 -7.86
CA SER A 37 19.31 23.06 -7.32
C SER A 37 19.01 21.87 -6.41
N ILE A 38 18.04 22.02 -5.49
CA ILE A 38 17.60 20.95 -4.60
C ILE A 38 17.00 19.79 -5.40
N SER A 39 16.17 20.08 -6.40
CA SER A 39 15.57 19.08 -7.28
C SER A 39 16.64 18.26 -8.03
N LYS A 40 17.63 18.93 -8.66
CA LYS A 40 18.74 18.25 -9.34
C LYS A 40 19.54 17.33 -8.41
N LYS A 41 19.85 17.79 -7.20
CA LYS A 41 20.55 16.98 -6.19
C LYS A 41 19.72 15.75 -5.79
N ARG A 42 18.40 15.89 -5.67
CA ARG A 42 17.49 14.77 -5.35
C ARG A 42 17.51 13.71 -6.45
N VAL A 43 17.37 14.11 -7.72
CA VAL A 43 17.41 13.18 -8.87
C VAL A 43 18.71 12.35 -8.85
N GLN A 44 19.86 12.99 -8.62
CA GLN A 44 21.15 12.29 -8.52
C GLN A 44 21.22 11.30 -7.34
N ILE A 45 20.69 11.68 -6.17
CA ILE A 45 20.65 10.80 -4.99
C ILE A 45 19.76 9.59 -5.24
N GLU A 46 18.60 9.80 -5.88
CA GLU A 46 17.67 8.72 -6.18
C GLU A 46 18.22 7.75 -7.22
N GLY A 47 18.94 8.25 -8.25
CA GLY A 47 19.67 7.39 -9.20
C GLY A 47 20.68 6.48 -8.50
N LYS A 48 21.53 7.04 -7.63
CA LYS A 48 22.51 6.24 -6.86
C LYS A 48 21.86 5.21 -5.93
N LYS A 49 20.71 5.54 -5.34
CA LYS A 49 19.96 4.59 -4.51
C LYS A 49 19.38 3.45 -5.35
N ALA A 50 18.91 3.73 -6.56
CA ALA A 50 18.42 2.71 -7.49
C ALA A 50 19.56 1.77 -7.91
N GLU A 51 20.72 2.30 -8.28
CA GLU A 51 21.92 1.52 -8.59
C GLU A 51 22.31 0.59 -7.43
N LEU A 52 22.41 1.13 -6.21
CA LEU A 52 22.71 0.35 -5.01
C LEU A 52 21.63 -0.70 -4.71
N ALA A 53 20.36 -0.39 -4.95
CA ALA A 53 19.28 -1.34 -4.75
C ALA A 53 19.45 -2.55 -5.67
N GLU A 54 19.84 -2.35 -6.93
CA GLU A 54 20.09 -3.45 -7.86
C GLU A 54 21.25 -4.35 -7.43
N GLU A 55 22.38 -3.77 -7.00
CA GLU A 55 23.54 -4.52 -6.51
C GLU A 55 23.17 -5.39 -5.29
N LEU A 56 22.37 -4.84 -4.38
CA LEU A 56 21.93 -5.56 -3.19
C LEU A 56 20.89 -6.64 -3.50
N VAL A 57 20.06 -6.49 -4.54
CA VAL A 57 19.18 -7.56 -5.01
C VAL A 57 20.02 -8.74 -5.51
N GLU A 58 21.02 -8.48 -6.34
CA GLU A 58 21.91 -9.53 -6.86
C GLU A 58 22.67 -10.25 -5.74
N MET A 59 23.16 -9.47 -4.76
CA MET A 59 23.79 -10.02 -3.56
C MET A 59 22.80 -10.90 -2.77
N ALA A 60 21.55 -10.47 -2.62
CA ALA A 60 20.54 -11.22 -1.86
C ALA A 60 20.19 -12.56 -2.53
N GLN A 61 20.23 -12.65 -3.86
CA GLN A 61 19.91 -13.88 -4.60
C GLN A 61 21.00 -14.95 -4.49
N THR A 62 22.26 -14.56 -4.39
CA THR A 62 23.40 -15.48 -4.47
C THR A 62 24.05 -15.80 -3.12
N SER A 63 23.71 -15.04 -2.08
CA SER A 63 24.36 -15.15 -0.78
C SER A 63 23.67 -16.10 0.20
N HIS A 64 24.42 -16.54 1.21
CA HIS A 64 23.88 -17.26 2.35
C HIS A 64 22.75 -16.46 3.05
N TRP A 65 21.74 -17.16 3.59
CA TRP A 65 20.49 -16.55 4.10
C TRP A 65 20.69 -15.39 5.09
N LYS A 66 21.76 -15.41 5.90
CA LYS A 66 22.09 -14.30 6.81
C LYS A 66 22.40 -13.00 6.05
N ILE A 67 23.22 -13.08 5.00
CA ILE A 67 23.58 -11.93 4.16
C ILE A 67 22.35 -11.52 3.35
N ALA A 68 21.68 -12.49 2.72
CA ALA A 68 20.47 -12.25 1.95
C ALA A 68 19.40 -11.49 2.75
N SER A 69 19.15 -11.91 4.00
CA SER A 69 18.18 -11.25 4.87
C SER A 69 18.53 -9.77 5.17
N ARG A 70 19.82 -9.45 5.30
CA ARG A 70 20.30 -8.09 5.56
C ARG A 70 20.20 -7.23 4.30
N ALA A 71 20.66 -7.75 3.17
CA ALA A 71 20.57 -7.07 1.88
C ALA A 71 19.11 -6.79 1.51
N ALA A 72 18.24 -7.81 1.59
CA ALA A 72 16.81 -7.68 1.33
C ALA A 72 16.13 -6.63 2.22
N SER A 73 16.43 -6.60 3.52
CA SER A 73 15.86 -5.59 4.44
C SER A 73 16.19 -4.15 3.99
N ILE A 74 17.42 -3.92 3.53
CA ILE A 74 17.86 -2.60 3.05
C ILE A 74 17.16 -2.27 1.73
N VAL A 75 17.16 -3.20 0.78
CA VAL A 75 16.54 -2.99 -0.54
C VAL A 75 15.05 -2.71 -0.45
N VAL A 76 14.31 -3.50 0.34
CA VAL A 76 12.87 -3.31 0.54
C VAL A 76 12.58 -1.91 1.08
N SER A 77 13.40 -1.42 2.03
CA SER A 77 13.28 -0.07 2.57
C SER A 77 13.59 1.02 1.53
N MET A 78 14.47 0.74 0.56
CA MET A 78 14.83 1.70 -0.49
C MET A 78 13.85 1.70 -1.67
N GLY A 79 13.25 0.55 -2.00
CA GLY A 79 12.40 0.35 -3.18
C GLY A 79 10.91 0.60 -2.98
N LEU A 80 10.43 0.65 -1.73
CA LEU A 80 9.04 0.99 -1.42
C LEU A 80 8.88 2.52 -1.29
N ARG A 81 8.66 3.20 -2.42
CA ARG A 81 8.43 4.66 -2.47
C ARG A 81 7.13 4.98 -3.16
N PHE A 82 6.61 6.17 -2.86
CA PHE A 82 5.49 6.73 -3.58
C PHE A 82 5.85 6.94 -5.05
N ASP A 83 6.79 7.81 -5.41
CA ASP A 83 7.02 8.19 -6.83
C ASP A 83 7.56 7.07 -7.73
N HIS A 84 8.20 6.05 -7.15
CA HIS A 84 8.75 4.92 -7.88
C HIS A 84 8.50 3.66 -7.07
N ILE A 85 7.54 2.87 -7.52
CA ILE A 85 7.27 1.57 -6.95
C ILE A 85 8.33 0.61 -7.50
N ALA A 86 9.09 -0.02 -6.61
CA ALA A 86 10.05 -1.12 -6.79
C ALA A 86 10.43 -1.56 -8.22
N SER A 87 11.72 -1.75 -8.46
CA SER A 87 12.21 -2.35 -9.71
C SER A 87 11.73 -3.79 -9.92
N GLU A 88 11.65 -4.24 -11.17
CA GLU A 88 11.28 -5.63 -11.52
C GLU A 88 12.13 -6.66 -10.80
N LYS A 89 13.45 -6.42 -10.69
CA LYS A 89 14.37 -7.29 -9.94
C LYS A 89 13.98 -7.43 -8.46
N LEU A 90 13.55 -6.33 -7.82
CA LEU A 90 13.07 -6.37 -6.45
C LEU A 90 11.75 -7.12 -6.35
N ILE A 91 10.83 -6.90 -7.29
CA ILE A 91 9.55 -7.61 -7.36
C ILE A 91 9.78 -9.13 -7.50
N ASP A 92 10.69 -9.53 -8.38
CA ASP A 92 11.12 -10.92 -8.56
C ASP A 92 11.65 -11.51 -7.26
N LEU A 93 12.56 -10.79 -6.59
CA LEU A 93 13.16 -11.22 -5.34
C LEU A 93 12.12 -11.45 -4.25
N VAL A 94 11.22 -10.49 -4.01
CA VAL A 94 10.22 -10.59 -2.93
C VAL A 94 9.12 -11.59 -3.25
N THR A 95 8.69 -11.67 -4.51
CA THR A 95 7.60 -12.58 -4.91
C THR A 95 8.07 -14.03 -4.92
N LYS A 96 9.27 -14.33 -5.45
CA LYS A 96 9.82 -15.69 -5.38
C LYS A 96 10.29 -16.02 -3.96
N GLY A 97 10.84 -15.04 -3.25
CA GLY A 97 11.32 -15.20 -1.88
C GLY A 97 10.22 -15.46 -0.85
N SER A 98 8.96 -15.05 -1.10
CA SER A 98 7.84 -15.34 -0.19
C SER A 98 7.54 -16.84 -0.06
N ILE A 99 8.04 -17.66 -1.00
CA ILE A 99 7.97 -19.13 -1.00
C ILE A 99 9.35 -19.80 -0.89
N ASP A 100 10.35 -19.09 -0.35
CA ASP A 100 11.69 -19.64 -0.07
C ASP A 100 11.66 -20.89 0.84
N THR A 101 12.67 -21.75 0.73
CA THR A 101 12.78 -22.93 1.60
C THR A 101 13.06 -22.55 3.07
N HIS A 102 13.74 -21.43 3.30
CA HIS A 102 14.10 -20.94 4.62
C HIS A 102 12.96 -20.11 5.25
N PRO A 103 12.43 -20.52 6.42
CA PRO A 103 11.24 -19.91 7.00
C PRO A 103 11.43 -18.43 7.38
N GLY A 104 12.62 -18.06 7.86
CA GLY A 104 12.93 -16.67 8.17
C GLY A 104 12.99 -15.76 6.94
N LEU A 105 13.42 -16.28 5.79
CA LEU A 105 13.46 -15.50 4.54
C LEU A 105 12.05 -15.37 3.97
N ARG A 106 11.27 -16.46 3.95
CA ARG A 106 9.85 -16.39 3.56
C ARG A 106 9.08 -15.36 4.34
N GLY A 107 9.19 -15.37 5.67
CA GLY A 107 8.49 -14.41 6.51
C GLY A 107 8.84 -12.97 6.14
N MET A 108 10.14 -12.68 5.97
CA MET A 108 10.62 -11.36 5.58
C MET A 108 10.12 -10.93 4.20
N TYR A 109 10.30 -11.77 3.18
CA TYR A 109 9.86 -11.48 1.82
C TYR A 109 8.34 -11.40 1.71
N SER A 110 7.62 -12.17 2.52
CA SER A 110 6.16 -12.09 2.58
C SER A 110 5.69 -10.73 3.09
N GLN A 111 6.33 -10.20 4.14
CA GLN A 111 6.04 -8.85 4.62
C GLN A 111 6.40 -7.78 3.59
N ALA A 112 7.52 -7.95 2.89
CA ALA A 112 7.94 -7.03 1.84
C ALA A 112 6.94 -7.02 0.66
N LEU A 113 6.44 -8.19 0.26
CA LEU A 113 5.44 -8.33 -0.79
C LEU A 113 4.10 -7.69 -0.38
N ILE A 114 3.64 -7.88 0.85
CA ILE A 114 2.47 -7.21 1.42
C ILE A 114 2.67 -5.69 1.39
N ALA A 115 3.83 -5.19 1.82
CA ALA A 115 4.12 -3.77 1.82
C ALA A 115 4.16 -3.18 0.40
N LEU A 116 4.59 -3.96 -0.59
CA LEU A 116 4.54 -3.56 -2.01
C LEU A 116 3.10 -3.41 -2.49
N PHE A 117 2.24 -4.40 -2.25
CA PHE A 117 0.81 -4.31 -2.57
C PHE A 117 0.15 -3.11 -1.89
N THR A 118 0.37 -2.94 -0.58
CA THR A 118 -0.17 -1.79 0.15
C THR A 118 0.31 -0.45 -0.43
N MET A 119 1.57 -0.34 -0.84
CA MET A 119 2.10 0.89 -1.44
C MET A 119 1.45 1.21 -2.79
N ILE A 120 1.18 0.18 -3.60
CA ILE A 120 0.46 0.29 -4.88
C ILE A 120 -0.96 0.82 -4.64
N ASP A 121 -1.69 0.24 -3.69
CA ASP A 121 -3.05 0.66 -3.37
C ASP A 121 -3.08 2.06 -2.76
N VAL A 122 -2.15 2.37 -1.85
CA VAL A 122 -2.02 3.71 -1.25
C VAL A 122 -1.82 4.79 -2.33
N ARG A 123 -1.01 4.52 -3.36
CA ARG A 123 -0.88 5.46 -4.48
C ARG A 123 -2.20 5.66 -5.21
N ALA A 124 -2.87 4.56 -5.55
CA ALA A 124 -4.13 4.61 -6.29
C ALA A 124 -5.24 5.34 -5.52
N ILE A 125 -5.45 5.03 -4.24
CA ILE A 125 -6.48 5.69 -3.42
C ILE A 125 -6.16 7.17 -3.16
N CYS A 126 -4.90 7.59 -3.27
CA CYS A 126 -4.48 8.99 -3.19
C CYS A 126 -4.49 9.69 -4.56
N ASN A 127 -5.19 9.15 -5.57
CA ASN A 127 -5.22 9.66 -6.95
C ASN A 127 -3.83 9.83 -7.56
N HIS A 128 -2.90 8.94 -7.22
CA HIS A 128 -1.50 8.94 -7.70
C HIS A 128 -0.73 10.22 -7.32
N SER A 129 -1.28 11.06 -6.45
CA SER A 129 -0.70 12.34 -6.03
C SER A 129 0.01 12.21 -4.70
N TYR A 130 1.28 12.56 -4.68
CA TYR A 130 2.08 12.59 -3.46
C TYR A 130 1.58 13.64 -2.47
N GLU A 131 0.97 14.72 -2.97
CA GLU A 131 0.32 15.74 -2.15
C GLU A 131 -0.84 15.15 -1.35
N ASN A 132 -1.76 14.45 -2.04
CA ASN A 132 -2.90 13.79 -1.41
C ASN A 132 -2.43 12.76 -0.38
N TYR A 133 -1.34 12.04 -0.67
CA TYR A 133 -0.74 11.11 0.27
C TYR A 133 -0.25 11.79 1.56
N ILE A 134 0.38 12.97 1.47
CA ILE A 134 0.80 13.75 2.64
C ILE A 134 -0.40 14.33 3.39
N LEU A 135 -1.41 14.81 2.66
CA LEU A 135 -2.64 15.37 3.23
C LEU A 135 -3.56 14.30 3.84
N GLY A 136 -3.31 13.02 3.55
CA GLY A 136 -4.19 11.92 3.96
C GLY A 136 -5.52 11.91 3.18
N GLU A 137 -5.56 12.54 2.01
CA GLU A 137 -6.72 12.54 1.14
C GLU A 137 -6.81 11.23 0.38
N GLN A 138 -7.86 10.47 0.69
CA GLN A 138 -8.13 9.16 0.11
C GLN A 138 -9.50 9.14 -0.56
N THR A 139 -9.54 8.66 -1.79
CA THR A 139 -10.74 8.53 -2.60
C THR A 139 -10.98 7.06 -2.93
N PHE A 140 -12.16 6.58 -2.56
CA PHE A 140 -12.63 5.24 -2.86
C PHE A 140 -13.87 5.37 -3.74
N PRO A 141 -13.83 4.97 -5.02
CA PRO A 141 -14.98 4.96 -5.93
C PRO A 141 -16.24 4.30 -5.35
N ALA A 142 -16.06 3.29 -4.49
CA ALA A 142 -17.16 2.59 -3.83
C ALA A 142 -17.80 3.34 -2.68
N ARG A 143 -17.08 4.26 -2.05
CA ARG A 143 -17.53 4.90 -0.83
C ARG A 143 -18.64 5.89 -1.13
N ILE A 144 -19.78 5.69 -0.48
CA ILE A 144 -20.96 6.55 -0.56
C ILE A 144 -21.39 7.00 0.84
N GLN A 145 -22.23 8.02 0.86
CA GLN A 145 -22.93 8.48 2.04
C GLN A 145 -24.41 8.15 1.90
N VAL A 146 -24.91 7.28 2.77
CA VAL A 146 -26.32 6.87 2.77
C VAL A 146 -27.07 7.65 3.85
N ALA A 147 -28.22 8.21 3.50
CA ALA A 147 -29.07 8.91 4.46
C ALA A 147 -29.70 7.91 5.44
N THR A 148 -29.68 8.20 6.74
CA THR A 148 -30.33 7.34 7.73
C THR A 148 -31.72 7.83 8.11
N LYS A 149 -32.53 6.84 8.50
CA LYS A 149 -33.90 6.93 9.03
C LYS A 149 -34.04 7.55 10.43
N ARG A 150 -33.14 8.41 10.92
CA ARG A 150 -32.90 8.58 12.38
C ARG A 150 -34.10 8.94 13.27
N TYR A 151 -35.15 9.57 12.72
CA TYR A 151 -36.36 9.95 13.46
C TYR A 151 -37.56 9.05 13.15
N GLU A 152 -37.40 8.08 12.25
CA GLU A 152 -38.44 7.13 11.91
C GLU A 152 -38.48 5.99 12.93
N LYS A 153 -39.68 5.74 13.45
CA LYS A 153 -39.92 4.61 14.35
C LYS A 153 -39.77 3.31 13.56
N GLY A 154 -38.97 2.37 14.07
CA GLY A 154 -38.74 1.08 13.42
C GLY A 154 -37.53 1.03 12.47
N TRP A 155 -36.78 2.14 12.33
CA TRP A 155 -35.63 2.21 11.43
C TRP A 155 -34.55 1.18 11.77
N THR A 156 -34.23 1.00 13.05
CA THR A 156 -33.22 0.03 13.49
C THR A 156 -33.62 -1.40 13.11
N GLU A 157 -34.88 -1.75 13.28
CA GLU A 157 -35.42 -3.06 12.93
C GLU A 157 -35.42 -3.29 11.41
N GLU A 158 -35.80 -2.27 10.62
CA GLU A 158 -35.70 -2.29 9.16
C GLU A 158 -34.26 -2.51 8.70
N TYR A 159 -33.32 -1.76 9.31
CA TYR A 159 -31.90 -1.85 9.05
C TYR A 159 -31.34 -3.24 9.37
N LEU A 160 -31.61 -3.79 10.55
CA LEU A 160 -31.13 -5.12 10.94
C LEU A 160 -31.76 -6.23 10.08
N ALA A 161 -33.04 -6.10 9.74
CA ALA A 161 -33.71 -7.04 8.83
C ALA A 161 -33.12 -7.01 7.41
N SER A 162 -32.48 -5.93 7.00
CA SER A 162 -31.85 -5.83 5.68
C SER A 162 -30.65 -6.78 5.50
N PHE A 163 -29.91 -7.09 6.58
CA PHE A 163 -28.77 -8.03 6.54
C PHE A 163 -29.18 -9.48 6.23
N ALA A 164 -30.45 -9.83 6.41
CA ALA A 164 -30.97 -11.15 6.05
C ALA A 164 -31.25 -11.28 4.54
N LYS A 165 -31.21 -10.19 3.78
CA LYS A 165 -31.48 -10.19 2.34
C LYS A 165 -30.17 -10.41 1.56
N PRO A 166 -30.14 -11.35 0.60
CA PRO A 166 -28.95 -11.62 -0.18
C PRO A 166 -28.59 -10.50 -1.16
N SER A 167 -29.57 -9.69 -1.59
CA SER A 167 -29.36 -8.52 -2.44
C SER A 167 -29.19 -7.28 -1.58
N ALA A 168 -28.02 -6.64 -1.66
CA ALA A 168 -27.74 -5.36 -1.03
C ALA A 168 -27.37 -4.33 -2.11
N GLU A 169 -27.84 -3.09 -1.95
CA GLU A 169 -27.40 -1.97 -2.79
C GLU A 169 -26.00 -1.49 -2.34
N TYR A 170 -25.75 -1.55 -1.04
CA TYR A 170 -24.50 -1.18 -0.41
C TYR A 170 -24.23 -2.04 0.83
N TYR A 171 -22.95 -2.16 1.19
CA TYR A 171 -22.46 -2.80 2.41
C TYR A 171 -21.96 -1.75 3.39
N ILE A 172 -21.99 -2.10 4.67
CA ILE A 172 -21.52 -1.24 5.76
C ILE A 172 -20.48 -2.04 6.53
N ASP A 173 -19.22 -1.64 6.37
CA ASP A 173 -18.09 -2.29 7.02
C ASP A 173 -17.80 -1.70 8.41
N HIS A 174 -18.41 -0.55 8.71
CA HIS A 174 -18.24 0.14 9.98
C HIS A 174 -19.24 -0.39 11.03
N ASP A 175 -18.75 -0.63 12.24
CA ASP A 175 -19.51 -1.20 13.36
C ASP A 175 -20.15 -0.14 14.29
N PHE A 176 -19.76 1.13 14.16
CA PHE A 176 -20.26 2.24 14.99
C PHE A 176 -21.63 2.84 14.60
N PRO A 177 -22.09 2.85 13.33
CA PRO A 177 -23.36 3.49 12.97
C PRO A 177 -24.55 2.86 13.71
N GLY A 178 -25.36 3.69 14.38
CA GLY A 178 -26.57 3.24 15.07
C GLY A 178 -26.32 2.55 16.42
N TRP A 179 -25.07 2.42 16.89
CA TRP A 179 -24.77 1.80 18.19
C TRP A 179 -25.34 2.61 19.37
N LEU A 180 -25.11 3.93 19.38
CA LEU A 180 -25.71 4.84 20.37
C LEU A 180 -26.87 5.64 19.78
N VAL A 181 -26.66 6.20 18.58
CA VAL A 181 -27.62 7.05 17.87
C VAL A 181 -27.36 6.99 16.37
N TRP A 182 -28.41 7.18 15.58
CA TRP A 182 -28.31 7.32 14.12
C TRP A 182 -27.94 8.75 13.72
N SER A 183 -26.78 8.93 13.08
CA SER A 183 -26.38 10.17 12.41
C SER A 183 -27.23 10.41 11.16
N SER A 184 -27.35 11.64 10.64
CA SER A 184 -28.16 11.90 9.42
C SER A 184 -27.67 11.13 8.19
N LYS A 185 -26.38 10.81 8.13
CA LYS A 185 -25.74 10.02 7.08
C LYS A 185 -24.78 9.01 7.69
N MET A 186 -24.58 7.90 7.00
CA MET A 186 -23.58 6.88 7.35
C MET A 186 -22.72 6.53 6.14
N PRO A 187 -21.43 6.23 6.34
CA PRO A 187 -20.57 5.71 5.29
C PRO A 187 -20.98 4.28 4.91
N ALA A 188 -21.03 4.00 3.60
CA ALA A 188 -21.27 2.67 3.06
C ALA A 188 -20.46 2.48 1.76
N TYR A 189 -20.41 1.24 1.26
CA TYR A 189 -19.70 0.86 0.03
C TYR A 189 -20.67 0.21 -0.94
N LYS A 190 -20.67 0.63 -2.21
CA LYS A 190 -21.57 0.04 -3.23
C LYS A 190 -21.28 -1.46 -3.41
N ALA A 191 -22.33 -2.27 -3.47
CA ALA A 191 -22.20 -3.73 -3.52
C ALA A 191 -21.65 -4.28 -4.85
N ASN A 192 -21.94 -3.60 -5.98
CA ASN A 192 -21.63 -4.09 -7.33
C ASN A 192 -20.72 -3.11 -8.07
N ILE A 193 -19.45 -3.06 -7.68
CA ILE A 193 -18.46 -2.26 -8.38
C ILE A 193 -17.53 -3.13 -9.20
N LYS A 194 -17.28 -2.70 -10.45
CA LYS A 194 -16.34 -3.37 -11.35
C LYS A 194 -14.88 -3.12 -10.97
N LYS A 195 -14.57 -1.97 -10.37
CA LYS A 195 -13.23 -1.56 -9.94
C LYS A 195 -13.33 -0.73 -8.66
N ASP A 196 -12.89 -1.31 -7.55
CA ASP A 196 -12.90 -0.62 -6.26
C ASP A 196 -11.75 0.37 -6.14
N ILE A 197 -10.64 0.10 -6.84
CA ILE A 197 -9.45 0.94 -6.90
C ILE A 197 -9.12 1.22 -8.37
N GLU A 198 -8.79 2.49 -8.68
CA GLU A 198 -8.38 2.92 -10.00
C GLU A 198 -6.85 3.02 -10.07
N TYR A 199 -6.23 2.12 -10.82
CA TYR A 199 -4.79 2.07 -11.03
C TYR A 199 -4.40 2.76 -12.33
N ASP A 200 -3.28 3.51 -12.31
CA ASP A 200 -2.65 4.10 -13.50
C ASP A 200 -1.70 3.10 -14.19
N ASP A 201 -1.01 3.55 -15.25
CA ASP A 201 -0.08 2.71 -16.00
C ASP A 201 1.12 2.23 -15.16
N VAL A 202 1.58 3.03 -14.19
CA VAL A 202 2.70 2.67 -13.29
C VAL A 202 2.28 1.52 -12.40
N GLU A 203 1.12 1.62 -11.74
CA GLU A 203 0.62 0.55 -10.89
C GLU A 203 0.24 -0.70 -11.70
N TRP A 204 -0.42 -0.54 -12.86
CA TRP A 204 -0.77 -1.68 -13.71
C TRP A 204 0.44 -2.43 -14.25
N THR A 205 1.52 -1.73 -14.60
CA THR A 205 2.76 -2.37 -15.08
C THR A 205 3.31 -3.33 -14.02
N ILE A 206 3.34 -2.87 -12.76
CA ILE A 206 3.89 -3.64 -11.65
C ILE A 206 2.95 -4.77 -11.24
N ARG A 207 1.63 -4.49 -11.15
CA ARG A 207 0.62 -5.52 -10.85
C ARG A 207 0.62 -6.64 -11.89
N LYS A 208 0.78 -6.32 -13.18
CA LYS A 208 0.91 -7.33 -14.25
C LYS A 208 2.17 -8.18 -14.07
N HIS A 209 3.32 -7.55 -13.79
CA HIS A 209 4.57 -8.27 -13.54
C HIS A 209 4.45 -9.22 -12.33
N MET A 210 3.89 -8.73 -11.22
CA MET A 210 3.60 -9.56 -10.04
C MET A 210 2.68 -10.73 -10.36
N GLY A 211 1.61 -10.49 -11.12
CA GLY A 211 0.66 -11.53 -11.53
C GLY A 211 1.29 -12.63 -12.37
N GLN A 212 2.27 -12.31 -13.21
CA GLN A 212 3.00 -13.30 -14.01
C GLN A 212 3.87 -14.25 -13.16
N LEU A 213 4.36 -13.77 -12.01
CA LEU A 213 5.17 -14.56 -11.09
C LEU A 213 4.32 -15.46 -10.18
N LEU A 214 3.06 -15.10 -9.96
CA LEU A 214 2.11 -15.81 -9.08
C LEU A 214 1.40 -16.94 -9.84
N ASP A 215 2.17 -17.94 -10.25
CA ASP A 215 1.64 -19.10 -10.97
C ASP A 215 1.08 -20.19 -10.03
N ARG A 216 0.51 -21.24 -10.63
CA ARG A 216 -0.02 -22.39 -9.88
C ARG A 216 1.02 -23.04 -8.95
N GLN A 217 2.29 -23.04 -9.36
CA GLN A 217 3.37 -23.64 -8.57
C GLN A 217 3.70 -22.76 -7.35
N TRP A 218 3.64 -21.44 -7.50
CA TRP A 218 3.77 -20.50 -6.39
C TRP A 218 2.69 -20.74 -5.33
N PHE A 219 1.42 -20.80 -5.74
CA PHE A 219 0.31 -21.06 -4.81
C PHE A 219 0.47 -22.42 -4.12
N ARG A 220 0.82 -23.46 -4.87
CA ARG A 220 1.07 -24.80 -4.30
C ARG A 220 2.14 -24.75 -3.21
N SER A 221 3.26 -24.08 -3.47
CA SER A 221 4.35 -23.92 -2.51
C SER A 221 3.91 -23.12 -1.29
N PHE A 222 3.24 -21.98 -1.51
CA PHE A 222 2.73 -21.13 -0.44
C PHE A 222 1.80 -21.89 0.50
N PHE A 223 0.79 -22.58 -0.04
CA PHE A 223 -0.14 -23.40 0.74
C PHE A 223 0.53 -24.60 1.42
N ALA A 224 1.57 -25.19 0.81
CA ALA A 224 2.33 -26.26 1.45
C ALA A 224 3.06 -25.76 2.70
N TYR A 225 3.68 -24.57 2.64
CA TYR A 225 4.34 -23.98 3.80
C TYR A 225 3.37 -23.51 4.88
N LEU A 226 2.19 -22.97 4.51
CA LEU A 226 1.15 -22.62 5.48
C LEU A 226 0.72 -23.81 6.34
N LYS A 227 0.66 -25.01 5.77
CA LYS A 227 0.31 -26.25 6.50
C LYS A 227 1.41 -26.73 7.44
N GLN A 228 2.65 -26.30 7.22
CA GLN A 228 3.81 -26.72 8.01
C GLN A 228 4.10 -25.79 9.18
N GLU A 229 3.51 -24.59 9.20
CA GLU A 229 3.86 -23.55 10.16
C GLU A 229 2.63 -22.98 10.86
N PRO A 230 2.62 -22.95 12.21
CA PRO A 230 3.74 -23.19 13.12
C PRO A 230 3.94 -24.66 13.50
N ARG A 231 5.19 -25.01 13.83
CA ARG A 231 5.57 -26.36 14.28
C ARG A 231 5.17 -26.66 15.73
N ASP A 232 4.69 -25.66 16.46
CA ASP A 232 4.33 -25.74 17.87
C ASP A 232 2.88 -25.25 18.05
N ALA A 233 2.04 -26.09 18.67
CA ALA A 233 0.63 -25.79 18.92
C ALA A 233 0.44 -24.56 19.84
N SER A 234 1.41 -24.26 20.71
CA SER A 234 1.40 -23.04 21.53
C SER A 234 1.70 -21.77 20.73
N ALA A 235 2.33 -21.92 19.55
CA ALA A 235 2.62 -20.86 18.61
C ALA A 235 1.58 -20.77 17.48
N ASP A 236 0.57 -21.67 17.46
CA ASP A 236 -0.51 -21.67 16.48
C ASP A 236 -1.48 -20.52 16.71
N LYS A 237 -1.45 -19.58 15.77
CA LYS A 237 -2.16 -18.31 15.82
C LYS A 237 -2.55 -17.93 14.41
N PHE A 238 -3.70 -17.29 14.28
CA PHE A 238 -4.11 -16.69 13.02
C PHE A 238 -3.08 -15.65 12.58
N ARG A 239 -2.41 -15.92 11.45
CA ARG A 239 -1.39 -15.02 10.90
C ARG A 239 -2.05 -14.07 9.91
N MET A 240 -2.38 -12.86 10.37
CA MET A 240 -2.93 -11.79 9.52
C MET A 240 -2.16 -11.61 8.22
N ALA A 241 -0.83 -11.69 8.27
CA ALA A 241 0.02 -11.56 7.09
C ALA A 241 -0.30 -12.59 5.99
N CYS A 242 -0.60 -13.83 6.36
CA CYS A 242 -0.95 -14.87 5.39
C CYS A 242 -2.30 -14.60 4.75
N ALA A 243 -3.28 -14.12 5.52
CA ALA A 243 -4.58 -13.72 5.00
C ALA A 243 -4.48 -12.50 4.07
N MET A 244 -3.73 -11.47 4.48
CA MET A 244 -3.48 -10.27 3.66
C MET A 244 -2.78 -10.62 2.34
N MET A 245 -1.82 -11.55 2.36
CA MET A 245 -1.17 -12.03 1.15
C MET A 245 -2.17 -12.71 0.19
N LEU A 246 -3.03 -13.59 0.70
CA LEU A 246 -4.06 -14.22 -0.12
C LEU A 246 -5.06 -13.19 -0.68
N LEU A 247 -5.48 -12.22 0.13
CA LEU A 247 -6.34 -11.12 -0.30
C LEU A 247 -5.74 -10.41 -1.52
N TYR A 248 -4.52 -9.91 -1.40
CA TYR A 248 -3.85 -9.19 -2.50
C TYR A 248 -3.59 -10.07 -3.72
N THR A 249 -3.13 -11.31 -3.52
CA THR A 249 -2.84 -12.20 -4.66
C THR A 249 -4.10 -12.63 -5.42
N PHE A 250 -5.24 -12.78 -4.75
CA PHE A 250 -6.52 -13.05 -5.41
C PHE A 250 -7.10 -11.83 -6.11
N GLU A 251 -6.82 -10.62 -5.63
CA GLU A 251 -7.21 -9.39 -6.30
C GLU A 251 -6.54 -9.24 -7.69
N LEU A 252 -5.36 -9.84 -7.89
CA LEU A 252 -4.70 -9.89 -9.20
C LEU A 252 -5.34 -10.88 -10.20
N MET A 253 -6.25 -11.74 -9.74
CA MET A 253 -6.89 -12.78 -10.56
C MET A 253 -8.27 -12.36 -11.11
N ILE A 254 -8.76 -11.18 -10.73
CA ILE A 254 -10.05 -10.60 -11.16
C ILE A 254 -9.85 -9.75 -12.42
#